data_AF-A0A2H0QYE4-F1
#
_entry.id   AF-A0A2H0QYE4-F1
#
_cell.length_a   1.000
_cell.length_b   1.000
_cell.length_c   1.000
_cell.angle_alpha   90.00
_cell.angle_beta   90.00
_cell.angle_gamma   90.00
#
_symmetry.space_group_name_H-M   'P 1'
#
loop_
_entity.id
_entity.type
_entity.pdbx_description
1 polymer ?
#
loop_
_entity_poly.entity_id
_entity_poly.type
_entity_poly.pdbx_seq_one_letter_code
_entity_poly.pdbx_strand_id
1 'polypeptide(L)'
;MSHIENVVLAIKYLGGISMMSIGFGGAGGGELELDSRVFNKPRNRRERLTTILKEYWDIVRKNNSFPVESVFDFRKVNDIWDSCFLVDANNQTREEDYFFKHIGKEIRNAYQSELSNLQIDKIVNTHAGHLAREFEKVLAMKIPIYYEGEITIDKNRLMKYRQILLPLGRDDVNIKSIMGGFSYKIFYKNQ
;
A
#
# COMPACT_ATOMS: atom_id res chain seq x y z
N MET A 1 22.42 -18.07 11.83
CA MET A 1 21.33 -17.09 11.64
C MET A 1 20.31 -17.72 10.70
N SER A 2 19.11 -17.98 11.22
CA SER A 2 18.10 -18.79 10.53
C SER A 2 17.44 -18.00 9.40
N HIS A 3 17.05 -18.68 8.32
CA HIS A 3 16.37 -18.10 7.15
C HIS A 3 15.04 -17.37 7.48
N ILE A 4 14.58 -17.43 8.74
CA ILE A 4 13.29 -16.87 9.19
C ILE A 4 13.32 -15.34 9.37
N GLU A 5 14.49 -14.74 9.64
CA GLU A 5 14.59 -13.30 9.89
C GLU A 5 14.42 -12.46 8.60
N ASN A 6 14.72 -13.03 7.43
CA ASN A 6 14.89 -12.26 6.18
C ASN A 6 13.59 -11.82 5.48
N VAL A 7 12.42 -12.35 5.84
CA VAL A 7 11.16 -11.98 5.17
C VAL A 7 10.29 -11.04 6.00
N VAL A 8 10.38 -11.09 7.34
CA VAL A 8 9.93 -9.96 8.17
C VAL A 8 10.78 -8.71 7.85
N LEU A 9 12.02 -8.91 7.35
CA LEU A 9 12.90 -7.87 6.83
C LEU A 9 12.38 -7.14 5.59
N ALA A 10 11.58 -7.78 4.73
CA ALA A 10 10.99 -7.15 3.54
C ALA A 10 10.14 -5.92 3.87
N ILE A 11 9.52 -5.96 5.05
CA ILE A 11 8.71 -4.89 5.62
C ILE A 11 9.53 -4.06 6.62
N LYS A 12 10.41 -4.69 7.43
CA LYS A 12 11.31 -3.97 8.36
C LYS A 12 12.38 -3.10 7.67
N TYR A 13 12.68 -3.23 6.38
CA TYR A 13 13.68 -2.38 5.69
C TYR A 13 13.12 -1.10 5.05
N LEU A 14 11.81 -0.85 5.11
CA LEU A 14 11.17 0.40 4.66
C LEU A 14 11.46 1.63 5.56
N GLY A 15 12.39 1.47 6.50
CA GLY A 15 12.73 2.42 7.57
C GLY A 15 13.97 3.27 7.35
N GLY A 16 14.82 2.97 6.37
CA GLY A 16 16.11 3.63 6.22
C GLY A 16 16.20 4.51 4.98
N ILE A 17 16.45 5.81 5.21
CA ILE A 17 17.14 6.78 4.34
C ILE A 17 16.30 7.94 3.72
N SER A 18 16.64 9.13 4.24
CA SER A 18 16.82 10.48 3.67
C SER A 18 15.66 11.29 3.06
N MET A 19 15.42 12.44 3.68
CA MET A 19 14.60 13.57 3.25
C MET A 19 15.06 14.16 1.90
N MET A 20 14.10 14.49 1.04
CA MET A 20 14.15 15.70 0.20
C MET A 20 12.75 16.32 0.11
N SER A 21 12.71 17.62 0.36
CA SER A 21 11.52 18.49 0.42
C SER A 21 10.92 18.74 -0.96
N ILE A 22 9.58 18.83 -1.06
CA ILE A 22 8.89 19.47 -2.20
C ILE A 22 7.68 20.28 -1.69
N GLY A 23 7.53 21.49 -2.25
CA GLY A 23 6.65 22.56 -1.82
C GLY A 23 5.17 22.46 -2.23
N PHE A 24 4.38 23.31 -1.58
CA PHE A 24 2.93 23.45 -1.69
C PHE A 24 2.52 24.42 -2.81
N GLY A 25 1.45 24.10 -3.53
CA GLY A 25 0.81 25.00 -4.51
C GLY A 25 -0.72 24.83 -4.55
N GLY A 26 -1.41 25.85 -4.03
CA GLY A 26 -2.63 26.49 -4.55
C GLY A 26 -3.89 25.66 -4.86
N ALA A 27 -4.95 25.87 -4.08
CA ALA A 27 -6.30 25.37 -4.29
C ALA A 27 -7.10 26.21 -5.31
N GLY A 28 -7.85 25.53 -6.19
CA GLY A 28 -8.87 26.12 -7.06
C GLY A 28 -10.16 25.30 -6.98
N GLY A 29 -11.22 25.92 -6.47
CA GLY A 29 -12.54 25.32 -6.33
C GLY A 29 -13.28 25.28 -7.66
N GLY A 30 -13.61 24.08 -8.12
CA GLY A 30 -14.52 23.81 -9.23
C GLY A 30 -15.29 22.53 -8.92
N GLU A 31 -16.60 22.65 -8.79
CA GLU A 31 -17.52 21.52 -8.66
C GLU A 31 -17.53 20.76 -10.00
N LEU A 32 -16.89 19.59 -10.03
CA LEU A 32 -16.74 18.77 -11.23
C LEU A 32 -17.53 17.47 -11.08
N GLU A 33 -18.45 17.26 -12.03
CA GLU A 33 -18.95 15.94 -12.40
C GLU A 33 -17.77 14.98 -12.54
N LEU A 34 -17.83 13.81 -11.90
CA LEU A 34 -16.83 12.76 -12.07
C LEU A 34 -16.79 12.37 -13.56
N ASP A 35 -15.77 12.82 -14.27
CA ASP A 35 -15.61 12.56 -15.70
C ASP A 35 -15.46 11.05 -15.94
N SER A 36 -16.54 10.42 -16.40
CA SER A 36 -16.62 9.01 -16.75
C SER A 36 -15.57 8.59 -17.79
N ARG A 37 -14.96 9.54 -18.52
CA ARG A 37 -13.88 9.29 -19.49
C ARG A 37 -12.58 8.84 -18.84
N VAL A 38 -12.31 9.25 -17.59
CA VAL A 38 -11.09 8.85 -16.86
C VAL A 38 -11.15 7.36 -16.49
N PHE A 39 -12.33 6.86 -16.16
CA PHE A 39 -12.54 5.46 -15.78
C PHE A 39 -12.76 4.52 -16.96
N ASN A 40 -13.20 5.04 -18.11
CA ASN A 40 -13.41 4.27 -19.34
C ASN A 40 -12.19 4.29 -20.28
N LYS A 41 -11.07 4.91 -19.88
CA LYS A 41 -9.82 4.79 -20.62
C LYS A 41 -9.38 3.32 -20.56
N PRO A 42 -9.11 2.66 -21.71
CA PRO A 42 -8.59 1.30 -21.71
C PRO A 42 -7.24 1.30 -20.97
N ARG A 43 -7.21 0.67 -19.80
CA ARG A 43 -5.98 0.53 -19.01
C ARG A 43 -5.00 -0.32 -19.80
N ASN A 44 -3.83 0.25 -20.09
CA ASN A 44 -2.76 -0.53 -20.68
C ASN A 44 -2.27 -1.54 -19.63
N ARG A 45 -2.13 -2.82 -20.02
CA ARG A 45 -1.55 -3.89 -19.16
C ARG A 45 -0.13 -3.60 -18.62
N ARG A 46 0.48 -2.47 -19.02
CA ARG A 46 1.80 -2.01 -18.60
C ARG A 46 1.75 -0.92 -17.52
N GLU A 47 0.58 -0.35 -17.23
CA GLU A 47 0.44 0.66 -16.19
C GLU A 47 0.76 0.04 -14.83
N ARG A 48 1.57 0.74 -14.04
CA ARG A 48 2.06 0.23 -12.77
C ARG A 48 0.93 0.33 -11.74
N LEU A 49 0.76 -0.71 -10.93
CA LEU A 49 -0.22 -0.75 -9.84
C LEU A 49 -0.19 0.52 -8.99
N THR A 50 1.01 0.97 -8.60
CA THR A 50 1.19 2.16 -7.77
C THR A 50 0.70 3.44 -8.45
N THR A 51 0.86 3.54 -9.76
CA THR A 51 0.35 4.66 -10.58
C THR A 51 -1.17 4.62 -10.64
N ILE A 52 -1.76 3.48 -11.01
CA ILE A 52 -3.22 3.33 -11.11
C ILE A 52 -3.89 3.68 -9.78
N LEU A 53 -3.35 3.16 -8.69
CA LEU A 53 -3.94 3.37 -7.37
C LEU A 53 -3.79 4.82 -6.89
N LYS A 54 -2.65 5.47 -7.17
CA LYS A 54 -2.44 6.89 -6.87
C LYS A 54 -3.37 7.79 -7.67
N GLU A 55 -3.49 7.56 -8.98
CA GLU A 55 -4.36 8.34 -9.85
C GLU A 55 -5.81 8.25 -9.37
N TYR A 56 -6.26 7.05 -9.02
CA TYR A 56 -7.58 6.88 -8.45
C TYR A 56 -7.75 7.66 -7.13
N TRP A 57 -6.76 7.57 -6.24
CA TRP A 57 -6.77 8.32 -4.99
C TRP A 57 -6.82 9.84 -5.21
N ASP A 58 -6.10 10.38 -6.21
CA ASP A 58 -6.18 11.80 -6.57
C ASP A 58 -7.56 12.21 -7.10
N ILE A 59 -8.18 11.35 -7.92
CA ILE A 59 -9.53 11.61 -8.43
C ILE A 59 -10.54 11.66 -7.29
N VAL A 60 -10.45 10.72 -6.34
CA VAL A 60 -11.41 10.61 -5.24
C VAL A 60 -11.20 11.72 -4.20
N ARG A 61 -9.95 12.11 -3.92
CA ARG A 61 -9.69 13.19 -2.94
C ARG A 61 -10.12 14.56 -3.45
N LYS A 62 -10.10 14.79 -4.77
CA LYS A 62 -10.37 16.11 -5.36
C LYS A 62 -9.46 17.18 -4.75
N ASN A 63 -10.05 18.16 -4.06
CA ASN A 63 -9.35 19.27 -3.41
C ASN A 63 -8.97 19.00 -1.95
N ASN A 64 -9.35 17.84 -1.42
CA ASN A 64 -9.02 17.44 -0.05
C ASN A 64 -7.57 16.95 0.04
N SER A 65 -6.99 17.06 1.24
CA SER A 65 -5.66 16.51 1.55
C SER A 65 -5.60 15.01 1.27
N PHE A 66 -6.67 14.31 1.61
CA PHE A 66 -6.86 12.88 1.37
C PHE A 66 -8.35 12.54 1.31
N PRO A 67 -8.77 11.47 0.62
CA PRO A 67 -10.17 11.12 0.48
C PRO A 67 -10.72 10.47 1.74
N VAL A 68 -12.02 10.65 1.98
CA VAL A 68 -12.74 9.91 3.02
C VAL A 68 -12.90 8.45 2.57
N GLU A 69 -12.67 7.50 3.48
CA GLU A 69 -12.75 6.06 3.19
C GLU A 69 -14.08 5.66 2.50
N SER A 70 -15.21 6.25 2.92
CA SER A 70 -16.53 5.93 2.36
C SER A 70 -16.74 6.38 0.91
N VAL A 71 -15.93 7.31 0.40
CA VAL A 71 -16.02 7.79 -0.99
C VAL A 71 -15.19 6.89 -1.92
N PHE A 72 -14.30 6.08 -1.37
CA PHE A 72 -13.45 5.17 -2.13
C PHE A 72 -14.25 3.94 -2.61
N ASP A 73 -14.63 3.93 -3.89
CA ASP A 73 -15.31 2.79 -4.52
C ASP A 73 -14.30 1.77 -5.07
N PHE A 74 -14.15 0.63 -4.39
CA PHE A 74 -13.20 -0.42 -4.78
C PHE A 74 -13.50 -1.03 -6.15
N ARG A 75 -14.76 -0.96 -6.62
CA ARG A 75 -15.16 -1.49 -7.94
C ARG A 75 -14.49 -0.76 -9.09
N LYS A 76 -14.07 0.51 -8.87
CA LYS A 76 -13.35 1.31 -9.86
C LYS A 76 -11.89 0.89 -10.03
N VAL A 77 -11.33 0.14 -9.07
CA VAL A 77 -9.96 -0.39 -9.11
C VAL A 77 -9.93 -1.91 -9.06
N ASN A 78 -11.01 -2.57 -9.49
CA ASN A 78 -11.18 -4.02 -9.41
C ASN A 78 -10.00 -4.81 -10.03
N ASP A 79 -9.44 -4.31 -11.14
CA ASP A 79 -8.32 -4.96 -11.83
C ASP A 79 -7.03 -5.09 -11.00
N ILE A 80 -6.87 -4.24 -9.98
CA ILE A 80 -5.70 -4.23 -9.08
C ILE A 80 -6.08 -4.53 -7.63
N TRP A 81 -7.37 -4.76 -7.36
CA TRP A 81 -7.89 -4.89 -6.00
C TRP A 81 -7.34 -6.13 -5.29
N ASP A 82 -7.12 -7.22 -6.01
CA ASP A 82 -6.49 -8.42 -5.45
C ASP A 82 -5.03 -8.20 -5.03
N SER A 83 -4.40 -7.13 -5.53
CA SER A 83 -3.05 -6.70 -5.19
C SER A 83 -3.06 -5.54 -4.17
N CYS A 84 -4.19 -5.27 -3.52
CA CYS A 84 -4.38 -4.21 -2.54
C CYS A 84 -4.72 -4.73 -1.15
N PHE A 85 -4.56 -3.86 -0.16
CA PHE A 85 -4.96 -4.12 1.23
C PHE A 85 -5.49 -2.83 1.89
N LEU A 86 -6.29 -2.97 2.93
CA LEU A 86 -6.84 -1.84 3.69
C LEU A 86 -6.61 -2.07 5.18
N VAL A 87 -6.10 -1.06 5.87
CA VAL A 87 -5.79 -1.10 7.31
C VAL A 87 -6.63 -0.09 8.06
N ASP A 88 -7.20 -0.51 9.20
CA ASP A 88 -7.79 0.41 10.17
C ASP A 88 -6.69 1.09 10.99
N ALA A 89 -6.76 2.42 11.06
CA ALA A 89 -5.84 3.27 11.78
C ALA A 89 -6.55 4.08 12.89
N ASN A 90 -7.86 3.90 13.12
CA ASN A 90 -8.64 4.73 14.05
C ASN A 90 -8.30 4.55 15.54
N ASN A 91 -7.78 3.39 15.95
CA ASN A 91 -7.66 2.99 17.36
C ASN A 91 -6.20 2.88 17.83
N GLN A 92 -5.33 3.76 17.35
CA GLN A 92 -3.92 3.71 17.72
C GLN A 92 -3.67 4.25 19.13
N THR A 93 -3.65 3.34 20.09
CA THR A 93 -2.99 3.59 21.37
C THR A 93 -1.59 2.97 21.42
N ARG A 94 -1.31 1.97 20.58
CA ARG A 94 -0.04 1.24 20.47
C ARG A 94 0.25 0.82 19.02
N GLU A 95 1.51 0.53 18.71
CA GLU A 95 1.96 -0.01 17.41
C GLU A 95 1.26 -1.34 17.03
N GLU A 96 0.69 -2.03 18.01
CA GLU A 96 -0.04 -3.30 17.86
C GLU A 96 -1.53 -3.11 17.45
N ASP A 97 -2.02 -1.87 17.35
CA ASP A 97 -3.46 -1.62 17.14
C ASP A 97 -3.87 -1.53 15.66
N TYR A 98 -2.97 -1.89 14.72
CA TYR A 98 -3.29 -1.88 13.30
C TYR A 98 -3.93 -3.19 12.86
N PHE A 99 -5.09 -3.11 12.23
CA PHE A 99 -5.81 -4.29 11.75
C PHE A 99 -6.14 -4.20 10.26
N PHE A 100 -5.94 -5.28 9.52
CA PHE A 100 -6.39 -5.39 8.14
C PHE A 100 -7.92 -5.51 8.09
N LYS A 101 -8.57 -4.53 7.45
CA LYS A 101 -9.97 -4.62 7.00
C LYS A 101 -10.10 -5.44 5.72
N HIS A 102 -9.07 -5.42 4.88
CA HIS A 102 -9.04 -6.13 3.62
C HIS A 102 -7.60 -6.55 3.27
N ILE A 103 -7.46 -7.75 2.72
CA ILE A 103 -6.24 -8.23 2.08
C ILE A 103 -6.65 -8.95 0.79
N GLY A 104 -6.18 -8.40 -0.33
CA GLY A 104 -6.42 -8.92 -1.67
C GLY A 104 -5.83 -10.31 -1.87
N LYS A 105 -6.39 -11.04 -2.83
CA LYS A 105 -6.06 -12.44 -3.06
C LYS A 105 -4.60 -12.65 -3.46
N GLU A 106 -4.01 -11.79 -4.29
CA GLU A 106 -2.61 -11.93 -4.70
C GLU A 106 -1.66 -11.76 -3.53
N ILE A 107 -1.93 -10.79 -2.65
CA ILE A 107 -1.15 -10.57 -1.44
C ILE A 107 -1.24 -11.81 -0.53
N ARG A 108 -2.47 -12.30 -0.30
CA ARG A 108 -2.70 -13.49 0.52
C ARG A 108 -1.98 -14.72 -0.04
N ASN A 109 -2.04 -14.93 -1.35
CA ASN A 109 -1.36 -16.02 -2.02
C ASN A 109 0.17 -15.89 -1.89
N ALA A 110 0.73 -14.69 -2.06
CA ALA A 110 2.15 -14.41 -1.83
C ALA A 110 2.59 -14.91 -0.43
N TYR A 111 1.80 -14.60 0.59
CA TYR A 111 2.05 -15.12 1.94
C TYR A 111 1.88 -16.64 2.00
N GLN A 112 0.82 -17.22 1.47
CA GLN A 112 0.54 -18.66 1.64
C GLN A 112 1.45 -19.60 0.84
N SER A 113 1.82 -19.25 -0.40
CA SER A 113 2.49 -20.18 -1.33
C SER A 113 4.00 -20.01 -1.42
N GLU A 114 4.49 -18.77 -1.45
CA GLU A 114 5.91 -18.48 -1.73
C GLU A 114 6.72 -18.23 -0.46
N LEU A 115 6.04 -17.91 0.63
CA LEU A 115 6.65 -17.61 1.93
C LEU A 115 6.39 -18.72 2.96
N SER A 116 5.81 -19.85 2.56
CA SER A 116 5.36 -20.96 3.42
C SER A 116 6.42 -21.61 4.33
N ASN A 117 7.71 -21.36 4.09
CA ASN A 117 8.80 -21.77 4.98
C ASN A 117 8.97 -20.85 6.20
N LEU A 118 8.17 -19.79 6.28
CA LEU A 118 8.07 -18.88 7.40
C LEU A 118 6.76 -19.21 8.10
N GLN A 119 6.74 -19.20 9.42
CA GLN A 119 5.55 -19.49 10.23
C GLN A 119 4.46 -18.41 9.98
N ILE A 120 3.75 -18.54 8.87
CA ILE A 120 2.78 -17.57 8.32
C ILE A 120 1.41 -17.71 8.97
N ASP A 121 1.21 -18.75 9.77
CA ASP A 121 0.04 -18.90 10.62
C ASP A 121 -0.17 -17.68 11.55
N LYS A 122 0.88 -16.87 11.81
CA LYS A 122 0.79 -15.60 12.53
C LYS A 122 0.53 -14.35 11.66
N ILE A 123 0.76 -14.40 10.35
CA ILE A 123 0.54 -13.27 9.41
C ILE A 123 -0.90 -13.28 8.86
N VAL A 124 -1.56 -14.43 8.88
CA VAL A 124 -3.02 -14.53 8.64
C VAL A 124 -3.82 -13.96 9.83
N ASN A 125 -3.15 -13.67 10.96
CA ASN A 125 -3.76 -12.89 12.01
C ASN A 125 -4.01 -11.48 11.48
N THR A 126 -5.19 -10.92 11.73
CA THR A 126 -5.63 -9.61 11.22
C THR A 126 -4.73 -8.44 11.61
N HIS A 127 -3.68 -8.68 12.40
CA HIS A 127 -2.80 -7.70 13.00
C HIS A 127 -1.66 -7.29 12.06
N ALA A 128 -1.62 -6.01 11.74
CA ALA A 128 -0.68 -5.38 10.81
C ALA A 128 0.48 -4.65 11.50
N GLY A 129 0.70 -4.84 12.80
CA GLY A 129 1.74 -4.11 13.55
C GLY A 129 3.17 -4.29 13.04
N HIS A 130 3.45 -5.31 12.22
CA HIS A 130 4.75 -5.44 11.54
C HIS A 130 5.02 -4.32 10.50
N LEU A 131 3.98 -3.60 10.06
CA LEU A 131 4.00 -2.43 9.17
C LEU A 131 3.81 -1.11 9.95
N ALA A 132 3.77 -1.15 11.30
CA ALA A 132 3.39 -0.01 12.13
C ALA A 132 4.21 1.24 11.82
N ARG A 133 5.53 1.10 11.66
CA ARG A 133 6.43 2.23 11.37
C ARG A 133 6.10 2.91 10.05
N GLU A 134 5.75 2.14 9.02
CA GLU A 134 5.39 2.67 7.71
C GLU A 134 4.03 3.37 7.78
N PHE A 135 3.10 2.83 8.56
CA PHE A 135 1.82 3.47 8.84
C PHE A 135 1.99 4.77 9.61
N GLU A 136 2.83 4.81 10.64
CA GLU A 136 3.17 6.03 11.38
C GLU A 136 3.72 7.13 10.46
N LYS A 137 4.57 6.77 9.49
CA LYS A 137 5.03 7.74 8.47
C LYS A 137 3.86 8.31 7.67
N VAL A 138 2.93 7.48 7.21
CA VAL A 138 1.74 7.94 6.47
C VAL A 138 0.89 8.87 7.33
N LEU A 139 0.73 8.55 8.61
CA LEU A 139 -0.07 9.34 9.56
C LEU A 139 0.58 10.69 9.88
N ALA A 140 1.89 10.69 10.06
CA ALA A 140 2.66 11.89 10.35
C ALA A 140 2.73 12.83 9.13
N MET A 141 2.97 12.27 7.94
CA MET A 141 3.16 13.07 6.73
C MET A 141 1.86 13.42 6.03
N LYS A 142 0.80 12.62 6.20
CA LYS A 142 -0.52 12.76 5.55
C LYS A 142 -0.46 12.84 4.03
N ILE A 143 0.56 12.24 3.43
CA ILE A 143 0.73 12.14 1.98
C ILE A 143 0.95 10.69 1.56
N PRO A 144 0.73 10.37 0.27
CA PRO A 144 1.12 9.08 -0.31
C PRO A 144 2.61 8.77 -0.12
N ILE A 145 2.91 7.55 0.33
CA ILE A 145 4.28 7.05 0.50
C ILE A 145 4.53 5.89 -0.45
N TYR A 146 5.69 5.89 -1.10
CA TYR A 146 6.12 4.87 -2.04
C TYR A 146 7.30 4.10 -1.49
N TYR A 147 7.32 2.80 -1.78
CA TYR A 147 8.44 1.93 -1.49
C TYR A 147 8.76 1.06 -2.69
N GLU A 148 10.04 0.83 -2.90
CA GLU A 148 10.52 -0.17 -3.85
C GLU A 148 11.78 -0.82 -3.30
N GLY A 149 12.01 -2.07 -3.67
CA GLY A 149 13.18 -2.78 -3.23
C GLY A 149 13.27 -4.18 -3.78
N GLU A 150 14.27 -4.90 -3.29
CA GLU A 150 14.50 -6.29 -3.62
C GLU A 150 14.93 -7.09 -2.40
N ILE A 151 14.45 -8.33 -2.31
CA ILE A 151 14.75 -9.28 -1.24
C ILE A 151 15.19 -10.58 -1.87
N THR A 152 16.32 -11.12 -1.43
CA THR A 152 16.72 -12.48 -1.78
C THR A 152 15.89 -13.45 -0.95
N ILE A 153 15.02 -14.24 -1.59
CA ILE A 153 14.19 -15.25 -0.91
C ILE A 153 15.07 -16.43 -0.50
N ASP A 154 15.90 -16.90 -1.43
CA ASP A 154 16.88 -17.96 -1.23
C ASP A 154 18.05 -17.80 -2.23
N LYS A 155 18.98 -18.75 -2.25
CA LYS A 155 20.18 -18.70 -3.09
C LYS A 155 19.89 -18.43 -4.56
N ASN A 156 18.75 -18.90 -5.08
CA ASN A 156 18.43 -18.84 -6.50
C ASN A 156 17.26 -17.89 -6.81
N ARG A 157 16.55 -17.34 -5.82
CA ARG A 157 15.38 -16.49 -6.04
C ARG A 157 15.54 -15.09 -5.45
N LEU A 158 15.23 -14.07 -6.27
CA LEU A 158 15.18 -12.66 -5.92
C LEU A 158 13.76 -12.12 -6.14
N MET A 159 13.15 -11.57 -5.11
CA MET A 159 11.88 -10.84 -5.21
C MET A 159 12.16 -9.35 -5.38
N LYS A 160 11.68 -8.74 -6.47
CA LYS A 160 11.59 -7.28 -6.57
C LYS A 160 10.17 -6.85 -6.29
N TYR A 161 9.99 -5.82 -5.47
CA TYR A 161 8.68 -5.36 -5.05
C TYR A 161 8.53 -3.85 -5.19
N ARG A 162 7.27 -3.42 -5.28
CA ARG A 162 6.84 -2.03 -5.19
C ARG A 162 5.59 -1.94 -4.36
N GLN A 163 5.49 -0.89 -3.56
CA GLN A 163 4.37 -0.63 -2.70
C GLN A 163 4.02 0.86 -2.71
N ILE A 164 2.75 1.15 -2.52
CA ILE A 164 2.24 2.49 -2.21
C ILE A 164 1.34 2.40 -0.98
N LEU A 165 1.45 3.37 -0.09
CA LEU A 165 0.54 3.58 1.03
C LEU A 165 -0.15 4.93 0.87
N LEU A 166 -1.48 4.91 1.00
CA LEU A 166 -2.34 6.05 0.74
C LEU A 166 -3.18 6.34 1.98
N PRO A 167 -3.11 7.57 2.54
CA PRO A 167 -3.95 7.94 3.66
C PRO A 167 -5.41 8.04 3.22
N LEU A 168 -6.32 7.50 4.03
CA LEU A 168 -7.76 7.64 3.91
C LEU A 168 -8.34 8.22 5.20
N GLY A 169 -9.11 9.29 5.06
CA GLY A 169 -9.60 10.11 6.15
C GLY A 169 -10.96 9.71 6.68
N ARG A 170 -11.27 10.26 7.85
CA ARG A 170 -12.65 10.60 8.22
C ARG A 170 -13.05 11.99 7.69
N ASP A 171 -12.09 12.91 7.72
CA ASP A 171 -12.17 14.31 7.31
C ASP A 171 -10.81 14.73 6.72
N ASP A 172 -10.56 16.02 6.48
CA ASP A 172 -9.31 16.53 5.90
C ASP A 172 -8.11 16.56 6.88
N VAL A 173 -8.32 16.18 8.13
CA VAL A 173 -7.34 16.29 9.22
C VAL A 173 -6.98 14.93 9.79
N ASN A 174 -7.94 14.04 9.96
CA ASN A 174 -7.82 12.77 10.67
C ASN A 174 -7.82 11.59 9.71
N ILE A 175 -6.69 10.88 9.66
CA ILE A 175 -6.57 9.63 8.92
C ILE A 175 -7.23 8.51 9.74
N LYS A 176 -8.15 7.80 9.10
CA LYS A 176 -8.92 6.70 9.67
C LYS A 176 -8.40 5.35 9.19
N SER A 177 -7.90 5.29 7.98
CA SER A 177 -7.41 4.06 7.37
C SER A 177 -6.28 4.33 6.39
N ILE A 178 -5.57 3.27 6.05
CA ILE A 178 -4.49 3.32 5.07
C ILE A 178 -4.80 2.30 3.99
N MET A 179 -4.87 2.77 2.75
CA MET A 179 -5.01 1.94 1.56
C MET A 179 -3.63 1.62 1.01
N GLY A 180 -3.33 0.34 0.92
CA GLY A 180 -2.06 -0.17 0.43
C GLY A 180 -2.21 -0.84 -0.93
N GLY A 181 -1.22 -0.65 -1.78
CA GLY A 181 -1.05 -1.42 -3.00
C GLY A 181 0.31 -2.11 -2.99
N PHE A 182 0.37 -3.40 -3.31
CA PHE A 182 1.60 -4.18 -3.31
C PHE A 182 1.72 -4.98 -4.60
N SER A 183 2.86 -4.87 -5.27
CA SER A 183 3.19 -5.67 -6.45
C SER A 183 4.58 -6.24 -6.32
N TYR A 184 4.77 -7.47 -6.78
CA TYR A 184 6.08 -8.12 -6.74
C TYR A 184 6.30 -8.99 -7.97
N LYS A 185 7.57 -9.28 -8.26
CA LYS A 185 8.00 -10.28 -9.24
C LYS A 185 9.18 -11.05 -8.70
N ILE A 186 9.16 -12.36 -8.90
CA ILE A 186 10.26 -13.26 -8.55
C ILE A 186 11.12 -13.47 -9.79
N PHE A 187 12.43 -13.35 -9.60
CA PHE A 187 13.46 -13.59 -10.59
C PHE A 187 14.32 -14.76 -10.12
N TYR A 188 14.72 -15.61 -11.06
CA TYR A 188 15.67 -16.67 -10.80
C TYR A 188 17.07 -16.19 -11.17
N LYS A 189 18.05 -16.35 -10.28
CA LYS A 189 19.45 -16.08 -10.57
C LYS A 189 19.94 -17.20 -11.48
N ASN A 190 20.29 -16.86 -12.73
CA ASN A 190 20.98 -17.79 -13.61
C ASN A 190 22.34 -18.12 -12.98
N GLN A 191 22.61 -19.40 -12.75
CA GLN A 191 23.92 -19.88 -12.31
C GLN A 191 24.92 -19.84 -13.47
#